data_AF-K6DHS4-F1
#
_entry.id   AF-K6DHS4-F1
#
_cell.length_a   1.000
_cell.length_b   1.000
_cell.length_c   1.000
_cell.angle_alpha   90.00
_cell.angle_beta   90.00
_cell.angle_gamma   90.00
#
_symmetry.space_group_name_H-M   'P 1'
#
loop_
_entity.id
_entity.type
_entity.pdbx_description
1 polymer ?
#
loop_
_entity_poly.entity_id
_entity_poly.type
_entity_poly.pdbx_seq_one_letter_code
_entity_poly.pdbx_strand_id
1 'polypeptide(L)'
;EYWKQYFNWSGRTTRKSFWWVFIMNLAIALTLILLYIVTTGAAVVLSFDFEGFNVATYIFGSLLILWSLATLIPTSNLGIRRVRDTGLSPWIWLLSPVSSILGGFNNFPAEIVSDILFLAFLGLALMPSKKGRISSRSQSQGSLIIAIGLIALVGFSVVNLPAKAEHIVQGLPQTNLVIKTNSDAKISLSGLTSESKQEVISAYKENGWKLSESGENLIKQIYSANQQFVIDNQTYQTDVNGKVIAKVTSNIVTNITASDSASAPTRRQ
;
A
#
# COMPACT_ATOMS: atom_id res chain seq x y z
N GLU A 1 -31.74 -12.36 24.05
CA GLU A 1 -31.18 -13.73 24.16
C GLU A 1 -29.70 -13.78 23.88
N TYR A 2 -29.23 -13.17 22.78
CA TYR A 2 -27.81 -13.10 22.41
C TYR A 2 -26.87 -12.75 23.57
N TRP A 3 -27.05 -11.61 24.22
CA TRP A 3 -26.25 -11.19 25.39
C TRP A 3 -26.59 -11.92 26.70
N LYS A 4 -27.68 -12.67 26.77
CA LYS A 4 -28.15 -13.33 28.02
C LYS A 4 -27.80 -14.81 28.08
N GLN A 5 -27.59 -15.46 26.94
CA GLN A 5 -27.35 -16.91 26.84
C GLN A 5 -26.03 -17.23 26.12
N TYR A 6 -25.09 -16.29 26.06
CA TYR A 6 -23.83 -16.49 25.32
C TYR A 6 -22.92 -17.57 25.92
N PHE A 7 -23.12 -17.98 27.18
CA PHE A 7 -22.43 -19.15 27.78
C PHE A 7 -23.19 -20.48 27.65
N ASN A 8 -24.43 -20.49 27.15
CA ASN A 8 -25.18 -21.73 26.99
C ASN A 8 -24.86 -22.35 25.62
N TRP A 9 -24.15 -23.47 25.54
CA TRP A 9 -23.77 -24.05 24.25
C TRP A 9 -24.76 -25.13 23.73
N SER A 10 -25.76 -25.51 24.52
CA SER A 10 -26.71 -26.59 24.19
C SER A 10 -28.02 -26.10 23.56
N GLY A 11 -28.32 -24.79 23.65
CA GLY A 11 -29.53 -24.20 23.06
C GLY A 11 -29.64 -24.33 21.53
N ARG A 12 -30.86 -24.16 21.02
CA ARG A 12 -31.14 -24.07 19.58
C ARG A 12 -31.33 -22.63 19.16
N THR A 13 -30.96 -22.30 17.94
CA THR A 13 -31.09 -20.94 17.40
C THR A 13 -32.01 -20.96 16.19
N THR A 14 -33.09 -20.19 16.23
CA THR A 14 -33.94 -20.00 15.05
C THR A 14 -33.19 -19.21 13.98
N ARG A 15 -33.42 -19.52 12.70
CA ARG A 15 -32.73 -18.81 11.59
C ARG A 15 -32.98 -17.31 11.64
N LYS A 16 -34.21 -16.90 11.94
CA LYS A 16 -34.59 -15.49 12.08
C LYS A 16 -33.74 -14.82 13.16
N SER A 17 -33.60 -15.46 14.32
CA SER A 17 -32.77 -14.92 15.42
C SER A 17 -31.29 -14.82 15.02
N PHE A 18 -30.75 -15.84 14.35
CA PHE A 18 -29.37 -15.80 13.83
C PHE A 18 -29.14 -14.61 12.88
N TRP A 19 -29.97 -14.48 11.84
CA TRP A 19 -29.80 -13.44 10.82
C TRP A 19 -30.01 -12.03 11.36
N TRP A 20 -30.98 -11.83 12.24
CA TRP A 20 -31.18 -10.52 12.87
C TRP A 20 -29.97 -10.11 13.70
N VAL A 21 -29.41 -11.03 14.50
CA VAL A 21 -28.21 -10.75 15.29
C VAL A 21 -27.00 -10.51 14.38
N PHE A 22 -26.85 -11.30 13.31
CA PHE A 22 -25.77 -11.11 12.34
C PHE A 22 -25.84 -9.74 11.67
N ILE A 23 -27.01 -9.35 11.15
CA ILE A 23 -27.23 -8.05 10.50
C ILE A 23 -26.99 -6.89 11.48
N MET A 24 -27.45 -7.00 12.73
CA MET A 24 -27.22 -5.96 13.74
C MET A 24 -25.74 -5.80 14.08
N ASN A 25 -25.00 -6.90 14.26
CA ASN A 25 -23.55 -6.85 14.49
C ASN A 25 -22.82 -6.28 13.27
N LEU A 26 -23.23 -6.66 12.06
CA LEU A 26 -22.68 -6.12 10.82
C LEU A 26 -22.93 -4.61 10.71
N ALA A 27 -24.14 -4.14 10.99
CA ALA A 27 -24.47 -2.71 10.96
C ALA A 27 -23.64 -1.90 11.97
N ILE A 28 -23.46 -2.42 13.19
CA ILE A 28 -22.62 -1.78 14.22
C ILE A 28 -21.16 -1.77 13.78
N ALA A 29 -20.63 -2.89 13.28
CA ALA A 29 -19.26 -2.97 12.80
C ALA A 29 -19.01 -2.00 11.64
N LEU A 30 -19.89 -1.95 10.63
CA LEU A 30 -19.79 -1.03 9.51
C LEU A 30 -19.85 0.44 9.96
N THR A 31 -20.72 0.75 10.93
CA THR A 31 -20.80 2.10 11.49
C THR A 31 -19.51 2.50 12.18
N LEU A 32 -18.94 1.61 13.01
CA LEU A 32 -17.68 1.87 13.71
C LEU A 32 -16.49 1.98 12.73
N ILE A 33 -16.44 1.15 11.70
CA ILE A 33 -15.42 1.22 10.64
C ILE A 33 -15.55 2.54 9.87
N LEU A 34 -16.77 2.93 9.49
CA LEU A 34 -17.01 4.18 8.80
C LEU A 34 -16.58 5.38 9.65
N LEU A 35 -16.94 5.40 10.93
CA LEU A 35 -16.52 6.46 11.85
C LEU A 35 -14.99 6.50 11.96
N TYR A 36 -14.35 5.35 12.12
CA TYR A 36 -12.89 5.25 12.15
C TYR A 36 -12.23 5.81 10.88
N ILE A 37 -12.75 5.48 9.70
CA ILE A 37 -12.24 5.98 8.41
C ILE A 37 -12.50 7.49 8.27
N VAL A 38 -13.69 7.98 8.60
CA VAL A 38 -14.06 9.39 8.46
C VAL A 38 -13.24 10.28 9.40
N THR A 39 -12.99 9.83 10.63
CA THR A 39 -12.22 10.64 11.60
C THR A 39 -10.72 10.61 11.35
N THR A 40 -10.21 9.57 10.68
CA THR A 40 -8.76 9.39 10.44
C THR A 40 -8.35 9.79 9.02
N GLY A 41 -9.26 9.69 8.06
CA GLY A 41 -8.98 9.80 6.63
C GLY A 41 -8.55 8.47 6.03
N ALA A 42 -9.16 8.08 4.90
CA ALA A 42 -8.92 6.80 4.25
C ALA A 42 -7.43 6.60 3.85
N ALA A 43 -6.74 7.66 3.45
CA ALA A 43 -5.33 7.59 3.05
C ALA A 43 -4.41 7.19 4.22
N VAL A 44 -4.69 7.69 5.44
CA VAL A 44 -3.92 7.40 6.66
C VAL A 44 -4.20 5.96 7.14
N VAL A 45 -5.47 5.53 7.07
CA VAL A 45 -5.86 4.16 7.46
C VAL A 45 -5.24 3.11 6.54
N LEU A 46 -5.29 3.32 5.22
CA LEU A 46 -4.80 2.34 4.24
C LEU A 46 -3.27 2.26 4.20
N SER A 47 -2.57 3.32 4.60
CA SER A 47 -1.11 3.35 4.66
C SER A 47 -0.52 2.86 5.99
N PHE A 48 -1.38 2.56 6.99
CA PHE A 48 -0.96 2.27 8.36
C PHE A 48 -0.01 3.34 8.94
N ASP A 49 -0.22 4.59 8.55
CA ASP A 49 0.58 5.71 9.02
C ASP A 49 0.14 6.14 10.42
N PHE A 50 0.84 5.62 11.43
CA PHE A 50 0.55 5.89 12.83
C PHE A 50 0.82 7.35 13.23
N GLU A 51 1.61 8.10 12.46
CA GLU A 51 1.87 9.53 12.74
C GLU A 51 0.68 10.40 12.37
N GLY A 52 -0.15 9.95 11.40
CA GLY A 52 -1.39 10.62 11.02
C GLY A 52 -2.57 10.40 11.96
N PHE A 53 -2.41 9.61 13.03
CA PHE A 53 -3.50 9.26 13.94
C PHE A 53 -3.82 10.40 14.90
N ASN A 54 -5.10 10.77 14.97
CA ASN A 54 -5.59 11.77 15.93
C ASN A 54 -6.28 11.09 17.13
N VAL A 55 -6.67 11.89 18.13
CA VAL A 55 -7.36 11.40 19.33
C VAL A 55 -8.62 10.60 18.99
N ALA A 56 -9.39 11.03 17.97
CA ALA A 56 -10.59 10.32 17.55
C ALA A 56 -10.26 8.95 16.93
N THR A 57 -9.17 8.84 16.16
CA THR A 57 -8.65 7.57 15.63
C THR A 57 -8.43 6.55 16.74
N TYR A 58 -7.76 6.95 17.83
CA TYR A 58 -7.52 6.06 18.97
C TYR A 58 -8.83 5.67 19.69
N ILE A 59 -9.77 6.61 19.85
CA ILE A 59 -11.06 6.32 20.47
C ILE A 59 -11.86 5.31 19.63
N PHE A 60 -12.05 5.57 18.33
CA PHE A 60 -12.84 4.67 17.48
C PHE A 60 -12.12 3.35 17.20
N GLY A 61 -10.79 3.36 17.05
CA GLY A 61 -9.98 2.16 16.91
C GLY A 61 -10.05 1.27 18.16
N SER A 62 -9.93 1.86 19.36
CA SER A 62 -10.10 1.10 20.61
C SER A 62 -11.52 0.56 20.78
N LEU A 63 -12.55 1.34 20.40
CA LEU A 63 -13.94 0.89 20.45
C LEU A 63 -14.20 -0.28 19.50
N LEU A 64 -13.61 -0.28 18.30
CA LEU A 64 -13.65 -1.40 17.36
C LEU A 64 -13.04 -2.68 17.97
N ILE A 65 -11.87 -2.56 18.60
CA ILE A 65 -11.21 -3.68 19.26
C ILE A 65 -12.08 -4.22 20.41
N LEU A 66 -12.57 -3.34 21.28
CA LEU A 66 -13.41 -3.71 22.42
C LEU A 66 -14.73 -4.36 21.96
N TRP A 67 -15.37 -3.82 20.94
CA TRP A 67 -16.57 -4.41 20.36
C TRP A 67 -16.31 -5.80 19.78
N SER A 68 -15.20 -5.97 19.06
CA SER A 68 -14.79 -7.25 18.49
C SER A 68 -14.57 -8.31 19.57
N LEU A 69 -13.90 -7.93 20.67
CA LEU A 69 -13.69 -8.82 21.82
C LEU A 69 -15.01 -9.16 22.54
N ALA A 70 -15.87 -8.16 22.78
CA ALA A 70 -17.15 -8.34 23.47
C ALA A 70 -18.10 -9.27 22.69
N THR A 71 -18.05 -9.22 21.36
CA THR A 71 -18.91 -10.03 20.47
C THR A 71 -18.30 -11.38 20.11
N LEU A 72 -17.02 -11.63 20.41
CA LEU A 72 -16.33 -12.87 20.06
C LEU A 72 -17.02 -14.11 20.65
N ILE A 73 -17.23 -14.14 21.98
CA ILE A 73 -17.85 -15.30 22.65
C ILE A 73 -19.31 -15.47 22.21
N PRO A 74 -20.16 -14.42 22.21
CA PRO A 74 -21.54 -14.54 21.78
C PRO A 74 -21.73 -14.95 20.31
N THR A 75 -20.94 -14.42 19.37
CA THR A 75 -20.99 -14.84 17.95
C THR A 75 -20.53 -16.28 17.77
N SER A 76 -19.50 -16.71 18.53
CA SER A 76 -19.01 -18.08 18.50
C SER A 76 -20.08 -19.08 18.90
N ASN A 77 -20.75 -18.82 20.02
CA ASN A 77 -21.85 -19.67 20.49
C ASN A 77 -22.99 -19.73 19.47
N LEU A 78 -23.41 -18.59 18.96
CA LEU A 78 -24.49 -18.52 17.99
C LEU A 78 -24.16 -19.29 16.70
N GLY A 79 -22.94 -19.15 16.20
CA GLY A 79 -22.45 -19.83 15.01
C GLY A 79 -22.35 -21.35 15.20
N ILE A 80 -21.81 -21.82 16.32
CA ILE A 80 -21.74 -23.25 16.66
C ILE A 80 -23.15 -23.87 16.71
N ARG A 81 -24.10 -23.21 17.40
CA ARG A 81 -25.50 -23.68 17.44
C ARG A 81 -26.10 -23.71 16.05
N ARG A 82 -25.85 -22.69 15.23
CA ARG A 82 -26.42 -22.57 13.89
C ARG A 82 -25.96 -23.70 12.97
N VAL A 83 -24.67 -24.01 12.98
CA VAL A 83 -24.05 -25.12 12.23
C VAL A 83 -24.55 -26.47 12.74
N ARG A 84 -24.70 -26.63 14.06
CA ARG A 84 -25.31 -27.84 14.63
C ARG A 84 -26.76 -28.01 14.19
N ASP A 85 -27.53 -26.91 14.14
CA ASP A 85 -28.95 -26.92 13.75
C ASP A 85 -29.17 -27.24 12.26
N THR A 86 -28.15 -27.14 11.40
CA THR A 86 -28.18 -27.65 10.00
C THR A 86 -27.81 -29.12 9.89
N GLY A 87 -27.39 -29.75 11.00
CA GLY A 87 -26.94 -31.14 11.04
C GLY A 87 -25.50 -31.33 10.54
N LEU A 88 -24.71 -30.26 10.56
CA LEU A 88 -23.28 -30.27 10.24
C LEU A 88 -22.43 -30.38 11.51
N SER A 89 -21.16 -30.70 11.32
CA SER A 89 -20.17 -30.73 12.40
C SER A 89 -19.96 -29.32 12.99
N PRO A 90 -20.05 -29.12 14.33
CA PRO A 90 -19.82 -27.84 15.00
C PRO A 90 -18.51 -27.15 14.61
N TRP A 91 -17.48 -27.94 14.28
CA TRP A 91 -16.15 -27.47 13.88
C TRP A 91 -16.16 -26.60 12.60
N ILE A 92 -17.18 -26.74 11.74
CA ILE A 92 -17.34 -25.91 10.54
C ILE A 92 -17.50 -24.43 10.89
N TRP A 93 -17.93 -24.11 12.12
CA TRP A 93 -17.93 -22.72 12.58
C TRP A 93 -16.55 -22.05 12.52
N LEU A 94 -15.44 -22.81 12.63
CA LEU A 94 -14.08 -22.29 12.54
C LEU A 94 -13.75 -21.61 11.20
N LEU A 95 -14.53 -21.84 10.14
CA LEU A 95 -14.39 -21.11 8.88
C LEU A 95 -14.52 -19.59 9.08
N SER A 96 -15.38 -19.14 10.01
CA SER A 96 -15.59 -17.72 10.28
C SER A 96 -14.36 -17.04 10.92
N PRO A 97 -13.80 -17.51 12.06
CA PRO A 97 -12.60 -16.88 12.63
C PRO A 97 -11.35 -17.07 11.77
N VAL A 98 -11.20 -18.22 11.09
CA VAL A 98 -10.07 -18.44 10.17
C VAL A 98 -10.10 -17.46 9.00
N SER A 99 -11.28 -17.22 8.42
CA SER A 99 -11.47 -16.17 7.41
C SER A 99 -11.01 -14.80 7.94
N SER A 100 -11.52 -14.37 9.09
CA SER A 100 -11.17 -13.06 9.65
C SER A 100 -9.66 -12.89 9.93
N ILE A 101 -8.98 -13.94 10.41
CA ILE A 101 -7.53 -13.92 10.62
C ILE A 101 -6.80 -13.83 9.27
N LEU A 102 -7.24 -14.60 8.26
CA LEU A 102 -6.63 -14.59 6.93
C LEU A 102 -6.78 -13.24 6.21
N GLY A 103 -7.92 -12.58 6.33
CA GLY A 103 -8.15 -11.25 5.76
C GLY A 103 -7.27 -10.16 6.38
N GLY A 104 -6.76 -10.37 7.60
CA GLY A 104 -5.88 -9.40 8.27
C GLY A 104 -4.43 -9.38 7.78
N PHE A 105 -4.00 -10.32 6.95
CA PHE A 105 -2.61 -10.38 6.45
C PHE A 105 -2.33 -9.41 5.29
N ASN A 106 -3.32 -8.64 4.81
CA ASN A 106 -3.18 -7.64 3.74
C ASN A 106 -2.42 -8.13 2.49
N ASN A 107 -2.58 -9.42 2.16
CA ASN A 107 -1.99 -10.05 1.00
C ASN A 107 -3.11 -10.44 0.06
N PHE A 108 -3.07 -9.96 -1.19
CA PHE A 108 -4.13 -10.17 -2.18
C PHE A 108 -4.62 -11.64 -2.29
N PRO A 109 -3.74 -12.67 -2.32
CA PRO A 109 -4.20 -14.06 -2.33
C PRO A 109 -4.91 -14.49 -1.04
N ALA A 110 -4.45 -14.01 0.13
CA ALA A 110 -5.02 -14.36 1.42
C ALA A 110 -6.40 -13.73 1.63
N GLU A 111 -6.60 -12.51 1.11
CA GLU A 111 -7.90 -11.82 1.10
C GLU A 111 -8.94 -12.60 0.30
N ILE A 112 -8.58 -13.04 -0.91
CA ILE A 112 -9.49 -13.86 -1.75
C ILE A 112 -9.89 -15.14 -1.02
N VAL A 113 -8.91 -15.84 -0.43
CA VAL A 113 -9.19 -17.07 0.35
C VAL A 113 -10.07 -16.76 1.55
N SER A 114 -9.79 -15.68 2.27
CA SER A 114 -10.61 -15.22 3.40
C SER A 114 -12.07 -15.02 2.99
N ASP A 115 -12.33 -14.30 1.90
CA ASP A 115 -13.68 -14.01 1.43
C ASP A 115 -14.43 -15.28 1.00
N ILE A 116 -13.73 -16.21 0.33
CA ILE A 116 -14.27 -17.51 -0.04
C ILE A 116 -14.71 -18.30 1.19
N LEU A 117 -13.87 -18.35 2.23
CA LEU A 117 -14.18 -19.07 3.47
C LEU A 117 -15.36 -18.42 4.21
N PHE A 118 -15.43 -17.08 4.23
CA PHE A 118 -16.54 -16.35 4.83
C PHE A 118 -17.87 -16.64 4.11
N LEU A 119 -17.87 -16.58 2.78
CA LEU A 119 -19.05 -16.86 1.96
C LEU A 119 -19.49 -18.32 2.07
N ALA A 120 -18.55 -19.25 2.14
CA ALA A 120 -18.85 -20.65 2.41
C ALA A 120 -19.56 -20.79 3.77
N PHE A 121 -19.03 -20.18 4.83
CA PHE A 121 -19.69 -20.17 6.14
C PHE A 121 -21.10 -19.56 6.07
N LEU A 122 -21.27 -18.44 5.36
CA LEU A 122 -22.55 -17.74 5.21
C LEU A 122 -23.59 -18.62 4.48
N GLY A 123 -23.18 -19.29 3.39
CA GLY A 123 -24.00 -20.24 2.64
C GLY A 123 -24.45 -21.43 3.49
N LEU A 124 -23.53 -21.99 4.30
CA LEU A 124 -23.85 -23.04 5.25
C LEU A 124 -24.80 -22.53 6.35
N ALA A 125 -24.64 -21.28 6.80
CA ALA A 125 -25.50 -20.64 7.78
C ALA A 125 -26.91 -20.30 7.23
N LEU A 126 -27.12 -20.25 5.92
CA LEU A 126 -28.45 -20.09 5.28
C LEU A 126 -29.27 -21.40 5.29
N MET A 127 -28.60 -22.55 5.33
CA MET A 127 -29.23 -23.86 5.12
C MET A 127 -30.47 -24.10 6.00
N PRO A 128 -31.56 -24.70 5.49
CA PRO A 128 -32.10 -25.87 6.14
C PRO A 128 -31.86 -26.18 7.62
N SER A 129 -32.64 -25.72 8.61
CA SER A 129 -32.57 -26.45 9.89
C SER A 129 -33.27 -27.79 9.66
N LYS A 130 -32.63 -28.90 10.01
CA LYS A 130 -33.19 -30.23 9.76
C LYS A 130 -34.52 -30.38 10.48
N LYS A 131 -35.59 -30.65 9.72
CA LYS A 131 -36.92 -30.98 10.23
C LYS A 131 -37.27 -32.38 9.71
N GLY A 132 -37.14 -33.40 10.56
CA GLY A 132 -37.48 -34.79 10.20
C GLY A 132 -36.64 -35.38 9.05
N ARG A 133 -36.83 -36.67 8.77
CA ARG A 133 -36.01 -37.51 7.85
C ARG A 133 -36.07 -37.03 6.39
N ILE A 134 -35.33 -35.97 6.04
CA ILE A 134 -34.91 -35.68 4.66
C ILE A 134 -33.43 -36.06 4.58
N SER A 135 -33.07 -36.89 3.59
CA SER A 135 -31.70 -37.43 3.46
C SER A 135 -30.70 -36.28 3.32
N SER A 136 -29.67 -36.27 4.17
CA SER A 136 -28.75 -35.12 4.31
C SER A 136 -27.97 -34.80 3.04
N ARG A 137 -27.98 -35.69 2.05
CA ARG A 137 -27.22 -35.61 0.81
C ARG A 137 -27.85 -34.66 -0.21
N SER A 138 -29.17 -34.54 -0.29
CA SER A 138 -29.83 -33.66 -1.29
C SER A 138 -29.77 -32.18 -0.89
N GLN A 139 -30.00 -31.90 0.39
CA GLN A 139 -30.03 -30.54 0.94
C GLN A 139 -28.64 -29.88 1.00
N SER A 140 -27.59 -30.67 1.24
CA SER A 140 -26.20 -30.18 1.21
C SER A 140 -25.74 -29.81 -0.20
N GLN A 141 -26.18 -30.56 -1.21
CA GLN A 141 -25.82 -30.35 -2.62
C GLN A 141 -26.40 -29.04 -3.17
N GLY A 142 -27.68 -28.74 -2.92
CA GLY A 142 -28.29 -27.49 -3.39
C GLY A 142 -27.67 -26.23 -2.79
N SER A 143 -27.21 -26.31 -1.53
CA SER A 143 -26.59 -25.17 -0.85
C SER A 143 -25.11 -25.01 -1.20
N LEU A 144 -24.40 -26.12 -1.50
CA LEU A 144 -23.05 -26.10 -2.06
C LEU A 144 -23.03 -25.41 -3.43
N ILE A 145 -24.03 -25.65 -4.28
CA ILE A 145 -24.14 -24.99 -5.58
C ILE A 145 -24.29 -23.47 -5.43
N ILE A 146 -25.09 -23.01 -4.46
CA ILE A 146 -25.24 -21.57 -4.18
C ILE A 146 -23.93 -20.98 -3.64
N ALA A 147 -23.23 -21.68 -2.75
CA ALA A 147 -21.94 -21.23 -2.22
C ALA A 147 -20.87 -21.15 -3.33
N ILE A 148 -20.79 -22.16 -4.19
CA ILE A 148 -19.88 -22.18 -5.36
C ILE A 148 -20.22 -21.06 -6.34
N GLY A 149 -21.52 -20.79 -6.56
CA GLY A 149 -21.97 -19.69 -7.41
C GLY A 149 -21.57 -18.31 -6.88
N LEU A 150 -21.67 -18.09 -5.57
CA LEU A 150 -21.22 -16.85 -4.92
C LEU A 150 -19.69 -16.71 -4.96
N ILE A 151 -18.96 -17.80 -4.75
CA ILE A 151 -17.48 -17.85 -4.86
C ILE A 151 -17.04 -17.48 -6.28
N ALA A 152 -17.69 -18.03 -7.30
CA ALA A 152 -17.39 -17.72 -8.70
C ALA A 152 -17.69 -16.26 -9.05
N LEU A 153 -18.79 -15.69 -8.53
CA LEU A 153 -19.17 -14.30 -8.79
C LEU A 153 -18.21 -13.29 -8.15
N VAL A 154 -17.73 -13.57 -6.93
CA VAL A 154 -16.73 -12.74 -6.25
C VAL A 154 -15.36 -12.90 -6.90
N GLY A 155 -14.93 -14.13 -7.20
CA GLY A 155 -13.70 -14.39 -7.94
C GLY A 155 -13.67 -13.67 -9.29
N PHE A 156 -14.78 -13.68 -10.02
CA PHE A 156 -14.91 -12.95 -11.29
C PHE A 156 -14.89 -11.43 -11.10
N SER A 157 -15.56 -10.90 -10.06
CA SER A 157 -15.53 -9.45 -9.78
C SER A 157 -14.13 -8.97 -9.41
N VAL A 158 -13.39 -9.74 -8.60
CA VAL A 158 -12.04 -9.39 -8.13
C VAL A 158 -10.99 -9.49 -9.23
N VAL A 159 -11.05 -10.51 -10.09
CA VAL A 159 -10.13 -10.67 -11.22
C VAL A 159 -10.36 -9.60 -12.31
N ASN A 160 -11.60 -9.10 -12.44
CA ASN A 160 -11.93 -8.01 -13.36
C ASN A 160 -11.85 -6.61 -12.74
N LEU A 161 -11.39 -6.46 -11.49
CA LEU A 161 -11.04 -5.12 -11.01
C LEU A 161 -9.91 -4.61 -11.90
N PRO A 162 -10.09 -3.46 -12.61
CA PRO A 162 -9.01 -2.88 -13.38
C PRO A 162 -7.85 -2.66 -12.42
N ALA A 163 -6.65 -3.07 -12.81
CA ALA A 163 -5.39 -2.83 -12.11
C ALA A 163 -5.21 -1.32 -11.88
N LYS A 164 -5.87 -0.78 -10.86
CA LYS A 164 -5.93 0.66 -10.59
C LYS A 164 -4.93 1.07 -9.51
N ALA A 165 -3.97 0.18 -9.22
CA ALA A 165 -2.85 0.47 -8.35
C ALA A 165 -1.84 1.43 -9.00
N GLU A 166 -1.81 1.56 -10.33
CA GLU A 166 -0.87 2.47 -11.02
C GLU A 166 -1.30 3.95 -10.96
N HIS A 167 -2.54 4.25 -10.58
CA HIS A 167 -3.07 5.62 -10.61
C HIS A 167 -3.04 6.37 -9.27
N ILE A 168 -2.63 5.76 -8.15
CA ILE A 168 -2.61 6.43 -6.83
C ILE A 168 -1.39 7.37 -6.67
N VAL A 169 -0.35 7.22 -7.52
CA VAL A 169 0.84 8.11 -7.48
C VAL A 169 0.51 9.57 -7.86
N GLN A 170 -0.65 9.84 -8.45
CA GLN A 170 -1.04 11.19 -8.90
C GLN A 170 -1.54 12.12 -7.78
N GLY A 171 -1.66 11.64 -6.53
CA GLY A 171 -2.19 12.43 -5.41
C GLY A 171 -1.15 13.14 -4.54
N LEU A 172 0.14 12.80 -4.64
CA LEU A 172 1.18 13.44 -3.82
C LEU A 172 1.75 14.69 -4.51
N PRO A 173 2.09 15.75 -3.75
CA PRO A 173 2.70 16.95 -4.34
C PRO A 173 4.01 16.56 -5.03
N GLN A 174 4.13 16.89 -6.31
CA GLN A 174 5.35 16.68 -7.08
C GLN A 174 6.19 17.96 -7.05
N THR A 175 7.47 17.83 -6.76
CA THR A 175 8.43 18.94 -6.79
C THR A 175 9.49 18.67 -7.86
N ASN A 176 9.97 19.74 -8.50
CA ASN A 176 11.03 19.62 -9.49
C ASN A 176 12.38 19.67 -8.77
N LEU A 177 13.10 18.55 -8.74
CA LEU A 177 14.47 18.50 -8.30
C LEU A 177 15.38 18.92 -9.47
N VAL A 178 16.22 19.92 -9.25
CA VAL A 178 17.19 20.42 -10.24
C VAL A 178 18.60 20.09 -9.78
N ILE A 179 19.27 19.20 -10.52
CA ILE A 179 20.68 18.85 -10.29
C ILE A 179 21.51 19.57 -11.35
N LYS A 180 22.61 20.21 -10.92
CA LYS A 180 23.59 20.85 -11.81
C LYS A 180 24.98 20.29 -11.51
N THR A 181 25.64 19.72 -12.51
CA THR A 181 27.04 19.30 -12.40
C THR A 181 27.96 20.36 -12.98
N ASN A 182 28.68 21.06 -12.11
CA ASN A 182 29.65 22.07 -12.51
C ASN A 182 31.04 21.59 -12.10
N SER A 183 31.99 21.65 -13.02
CA SER A 183 33.41 21.43 -12.74
C SER A 183 34.21 22.67 -13.16
N ASP A 184 35.24 23.03 -12.41
CA ASP A 184 36.07 24.19 -12.73
C ASP A 184 37.34 23.74 -13.46
N ALA A 185 37.48 24.13 -14.72
CA ALA A 185 38.77 24.05 -15.39
C ALA A 185 39.62 25.26 -15.01
N LYS A 186 40.89 25.00 -14.67
CA LYS A 186 41.84 26.01 -14.22
C LYS A 186 43.06 26.02 -15.13
N ILE A 187 43.47 27.19 -15.57
CA ILE A 187 44.74 27.43 -16.25
C ILE A 187 45.57 28.34 -15.35
N SER A 188 46.72 27.84 -14.89
CA SER A 188 47.63 28.64 -14.06
C SER A 188 48.40 29.63 -14.91
N LEU A 189 48.45 30.88 -14.44
CA LEU A 189 49.26 31.96 -15.00
C LEU A 189 50.56 32.15 -14.19
N SER A 190 50.83 31.28 -13.22
CA SER A 190 52.03 31.33 -12.40
C SER A 190 53.29 31.10 -13.25
N GLY A 191 54.24 32.06 -13.23
CA GLY A 191 55.51 31.95 -13.94
C GLY A 191 55.54 32.55 -15.34
N LEU A 192 54.46 33.17 -15.82
CA LEU A 192 54.47 33.95 -17.06
C LEU A 192 54.93 35.41 -16.83
N THR A 193 55.58 35.98 -17.84
CA THR A 193 55.90 37.42 -17.89
C THR A 193 54.62 38.26 -18.06
N SER A 194 54.68 39.54 -17.67
CA SER A 194 53.51 40.44 -17.71
C SER A 194 52.89 40.59 -19.10
N GLU A 195 53.71 40.54 -20.16
CA GLU A 195 53.27 40.64 -21.55
C GLU A 195 52.54 39.37 -22.00
N SER A 196 53.14 38.19 -21.79
CA SER A 196 52.51 36.90 -22.11
C SER A 196 51.25 36.65 -21.29
N LYS A 197 51.18 37.17 -20.06
CA LYS A 197 49.97 37.11 -19.24
C LYS A 197 48.81 37.89 -19.87
N GLN A 198 49.06 39.08 -20.41
CA GLN A 198 48.02 39.90 -21.06
C GLN A 198 47.53 39.29 -22.38
N GLU A 199 48.43 38.68 -23.14
CA GLU A 199 48.09 37.96 -24.38
C GLU A 199 47.18 36.75 -24.09
N VAL A 200 47.56 35.91 -23.12
CA VAL A 200 46.76 34.74 -22.69
C VAL A 200 45.41 35.17 -22.12
N ILE A 201 45.36 36.22 -21.29
CA ILE A 201 44.10 36.73 -20.75
C ILE A 201 43.17 37.17 -21.89
N SER A 202 43.69 37.89 -22.89
CA SER A 202 42.90 38.41 -24.00
C SER A 202 42.31 37.29 -24.86
N ALA A 203 43.13 36.29 -25.22
CA ALA A 203 42.71 35.15 -26.05
C ALA A 203 41.65 34.25 -25.36
N TYR A 204 41.76 34.04 -24.05
CA TYR A 204 40.85 33.15 -23.32
C TYR A 204 39.58 33.86 -22.82
N LYS A 205 39.61 35.19 -22.67
CA LYS A 205 38.44 35.99 -22.28
C LYS A 205 37.30 35.89 -23.31
N GLU A 206 37.62 35.87 -24.60
CA GLU A 206 36.63 35.69 -25.68
C GLU A 206 35.95 34.31 -25.62
N ASN A 207 36.62 33.30 -25.06
CA ASN A 207 36.13 31.93 -24.94
C ASN A 207 35.40 31.64 -23.60
N GLY A 208 35.01 32.70 -22.88
CA GLY A 208 34.22 32.62 -21.65
C GLY A 208 35.00 32.26 -20.39
N TRP A 209 36.33 32.37 -20.41
CA TRP A 209 37.17 32.20 -19.22
C TRP A 209 37.20 33.47 -18.38
N LYS A 210 37.21 33.32 -17.06
CA LYS A 210 37.25 34.42 -16.10
C LYS A 210 38.54 34.37 -15.28
N LEU A 211 39.09 35.53 -14.96
CA LEU A 211 40.25 35.63 -14.06
C LEU A 211 39.82 35.36 -12.62
N SER A 212 40.58 34.54 -11.90
CA SER A 212 40.40 34.30 -10.46
C SER A 212 40.65 35.58 -9.67
N GLU A 213 40.06 35.69 -8.48
CA GLU A 213 40.25 36.88 -7.61
C GLU A 213 41.71 37.11 -7.23
N SER A 214 42.53 36.05 -7.15
CA SER A 214 43.98 36.16 -6.95
C SER A 214 44.76 36.68 -8.16
N GLY A 215 44.14 36.76 -9.34
CA GLY A 215 44.79 37.16 -10.58
C GLY A 215 45.80 36.15 -11.14
N GLU A 216 45.90 34.96 -10.54
CA GLU A 216 46.90 33.94 -10.88
C GLU A 216 46.35 32.81 -11.74
N ASN A 217 45.02 32.68 -11.87
CA ASN A 217 44.41 31.60 -12.64
C ASN A 217 43.29 32.11 -13.55
N LEU A 218 43.12 31.48 -14.71
CA LEU A 218 41.88 31.56 -15.49
C LEU A 218 41.00 30.36 -15.13
N ILE A 219 39.73 30.62 -14.86
CA ILE A 219 38.74 29.63 -14.46
C ILE A 219 37.60 29.65 -15.46
N LYS A 220 37.16 28.46 -15.89
CA LYS A 220 35.93 28.28 -16.67
C LYS A 220 35.10 27.14 -16.10
N GLN A 221 33.82 27.40 -15.93
CA GLN A 221 32.86 26.37 -15.55
C GLN A 221 32.59 25.47 -16.75
N ILE A 222 32.85 24.18 -16.59
CA ILE A 222 32.55 23.13 -17.56
C ILE A 222 31.39 22.31 -17.01
N TYR A 223 30.39 22.13 -17.85
CA TYR A 223 29.25 21.28 -17.59
C TYR A 223 29.49 19.91 -18.24
N SER A 224 29.23 18.84 -17.49
CA SER A 224 29.34 17.48 -18.00
C SER A 224 27.99 17.05 -18.55
N ALA A 225 27.85 17.08 -19.89
CA ALA A 225 26.67 16.57 -20.57
C ALA A 225 26.66 15.02 -20.58
N ASN A 226 25.47 14.41 -20.62
CA ASN A 226 25.25 12.96 -20.65
C ASN A 226 25.79 12.17 -19.44
N GLN A 227 26.00 12.83 -18.30
CA GLN A 227 26.13 12.13 -17.02
C GLN A 227 24.78 11.57 -16.58
N GLN A 228 24.83 10.30 -16.18
CA GLN A 228 23.68 9.51 -15.79
C GLN A 228 23.48 9.53 -14.27
N PHE A 229 22.25 9.83 -13.86
CA PHE A 229 21.81 9.84 -12.47
C PHE A 229 20.66 8.86 -12.29
N VAL A 230 20.67 8.10 -11.21
CA VAL A 230 19.51 7.30 -10.79
C VAL A 230 18.83 8.03 -9.64
N ILE A 231 17.54 8.38 -9.84
CA ILE A 231 16.68 9.06 -8.88
C ILE A 231 15.37 8.25 -8.81
N ASP A 232 14.99 7.76 -7.63
CA ASP A 232 13.80 6.91 -7.43
C ASP A 232 13.72 5.73 -8.41
N ASN A 233 14.85 5.06 -8.63
CA ASN A 233 14.97 3.91 -9.55
C ASN A 233 14.69 4.26 -11.03
N GLN A 234 14.57 5.54 -11.37
CA GLN A 234 14.50 6.06 -12.72
C GLN A 234 15.82 6.70 -13.12
N THR A 235 16.18 6.53 -14.39
CA THR A 235 17.44 7.04 -14.94
C THR A 235 17.21 8.38 -15.62
N TYR A 236 18.01 9.37 -15.26
CA TYR A 236 18.03 10.70 -15.86
C TYR A 236 19.41 11.01 -16.44
N GLN A 237 19.44 11.79 -17.52
CA GLN A 237 20.67 12.22 -18.20
C GLN A 237 20.75 13.74 -18.17
N THR A 238 21.94 14.28 -17.92
CA THR A 238 22.22 15.72 -17.98
C THR A 238 22.11 16.26 -19.40
N ASP A 239 21.50 17.44 -19.54
CA ASP A 239 21.46 18.18 -20.80
C ASP A 239 22.84 18.75 -21.18
N VAL A 240 22.92 19.42 -22.33
CA VAL A 240 24.16 20.07 -22.84
C VAL A 240 24.74 21.13 -21.88
N ASN A 241 23.98 21.54 -20.87
CA ASN A 241 24.37 22.48 -19.83
C ASN A 241 24.56 21.79 -18.46
N GLY A 242 24.68 20.46 -18.41
CA GLY A 242 24.91 19.71 -17.17
C GLY A 242 23.71 19.73 -16.21
N LYS A 243 22.50 20.02 -16.70
CA LYS A 243 21.29 20.16 -15.89
C LYS A 243 20.38 18.94 -16.06
N VAL A 244 19.83 18.46 -14.95
CA VAL A 244 18.74 17.48 -14.90
C VAL A 244 17.56 18.08 -14.16
N ILE A 245 16.35 17.87 -14.70
CA ILE A 245 15.10 18.19 -14.00
C ILE A 245 14.33 16.88 -13.83
N ALA A 246 14.22 16.41 -12.59
CA ALA A 246 13.44 15.23 -12.24
C ALA A 246 12.20 15.64 -11.44
N LYS A 247 11.06 14.99 -11.72
CA LYS A 247 9.85 15.16 -10.91
C LYS A 247 9.92 14.14 -9.78
N VAL A 248 9.95 14.62 -8.55
CA VAL A 248 10.11 13.81 -7.35
C VAL A 248 8.95 14.08 -6.40
N THR A 249 8.48 13.02 -5.75
CA THR A 249 7.41 13.09 -4.76
C THR A 249 7.89 13.79 -3.49
N SER A 250 7.20 14.84 -3.05
CA SER A 250 7.56 15.57 -1.83
C SER A 250 7.44 14.66 -0.59
N ASN A 251 8.45 14.69 0.29
CA ASN A 251 8.55 13.97 1.57
C ASN A 251 9.19 12.56 1.56
N ILE A 252 9.81 12.13 0.46
CA ILE A 252 10.66 10.93 0.44
C ILE A 252 12.13 11.34 0.46
N VAL A 253 12.95 10.67 1.28
CA VAL A 253 14.40 10.78 1.20
C VAL A 253 14.86 10.14 -0.11
N THR A 254 15.11 10.95 -1.13
CA THR A 254 15.64 10.50 -2.42
C THR A 254 17.13 10.20 -2.31
N ASN A 255 17.51 8.96 -2.58
CA ASN A 255 18.91 8.59 -2.80
C ASN A 255 19.30 8.97 -4.23
N ILE A 256 20.34 9.80 -4.37
CA ILE A 256 20.90 10.20 -5.67
C ILE A 256 22.24 9.53 -5.81
N THR A 257 22.38 8.65 -6.80
CA THR A 257 23.65 8.00 -7.12
C THR A 257 24.11 8.46 -8.49
N ALA A 258 25.28 9.09 -8.55
CA ALA A 258 25.96 9.40 -9.81
C ALA A 258 26.69 8.14 -10.29
N SER A 259 26.45 7.70 -11.53
CA SER A 259 27.28 6.68 -12.14
C SER A 259 28.44 7.36 -12.89
N ASP A 260 29.66 7.20 -12.39
CA ASP A 260 30.86 7.63 -13.11
C ASP A 260 31.06 6.77 -14.36
N SER A 261 30.47 7.17 -15.48
CA SER A 261 30.89 6.70 -16.80
C SER A 261 31.98 7.62 -17.35
N ALA A 262 33.11 7.71 -16.65
CA ALA A 262 34.33 8.30 -17.17
C ALA A 262 35.30 7.16 -17.53
N SER A 263 35.07 6.51 -18.67
CA SER A 263 36.13 5.73 -19.31
C SER A 263 37.22 6.71 -19.76
N ALA A 264 38.31 6.77 -19.01
CA ALA A 264 39.52 7.46 -19.43
C ALA A 264 39.97 6.89 -20.78
N PRO A 265 40.29 7.70 -21.81
CA PRO A 265 40.96 7.19 -22.98
C PRO A 265 42.37 6.77 -22.55
N THR A 266 42.61 5.47 -22.53
CA THR A 266 43.95 4.90 -22.36
C THR A 266 44.83 5.41 -23.50
N ARG A 267 45.72 6.35 -23.20
CA ARG A 267 46.76 6.81 -24.11
C ARG A 267 47.73 5.63 -24.30
N ARG A 268 47.65 4.93 -25.43
CA ARG A 268 48.71 4.01 -25.86
C ARG A 268 49.95 4.85 -26.20
N GLN A 269 51.06 4.57 -25.51
CA GLN A 269 52.41 4.89 -25.96
C GLN A 269 52.78 4.02 -27.16
#